data_AF-A0A2N2XT18-F1
#
_entry.id   AF-A0A2N2XT18-F1
#
_cell.length_a   1.000
_cell.length_b   1.000
_cell.length_c   1.000
_cell.angle_alpha   90.00
_cell.angle_beta   90.00
_cell.angle_gamma   90.00
#
_symmetry.space_group_name_H-M   'P 1'
#
loop_
_entity.id
_entity.type
_entity.pdbx_description
1 polymer ?
#
loop_
_entity_poly.entity_id
_entity_poly.type
_entity_poly.pdbx_seq_one_letter_code
_entity_poly.pdbx_strand_id
1 'polypeptide(L)'
;MTDYFSQLSEDVRFQEGLNACINCGTCTAICPAAEVYDYDPRILTDMLQTRNNEMVEELLKSDMIWYCGECMSCKTRCPRNNVPGLLVIALRNLSQKTGFFTESEKGRQQLFLKRSIGEWILNYGYCVYAPHLHTSMFPELGDVWDWIDNHMDDVFTRVGAKLGKDGPGILRKIQSEDLDELKAIFDATGGTERYETIEKYSAKKAKEMGLNLDETHNNEYFLKIYNDNDKNHHEF
;
A
#
# COMPACT_ATOMS: atom_id res chain seq x y z
N MET A 1 -23.29 8.13 -15.02
CA MET A 1 -21.98 7.44 -14.85
C MET A 1 -21.18 8.27 -13.87
N THR A 2 -20.50 7.64 -12.91
CA THR A 2 -19.65 8.35 -11.94
C THR A 2 -18.48 9.02 -12.68
N ASP A 3 -18.24 10.30 -12.41
CA ASP A 3 -17.12 11.05 -12.98
C ASP A 3 -15.90 10.92 -12.06
N TYR A 4 -14.96 10.06 -12.44
CA TYR A 4 -13.72 9.82 -11.70
C TYR A 4 -12.66 10.86 -12.01
N PHE A 5 -12.65 11.44 -13.22
CA PHE A 5 -11.71 12.50 -13.57
C PHE A 5 -11.95 13.74 -12.71
N SER A 6 -13.22 14.13 -12.53
CA SER A 6 -13.59 15.25 -11.66
C SER A 6 -13.17 14.98 -10.20
N GLN A 7 -13.38 13.77 -9.69
CA GLN A 7 -12.92 13.39 -8.33
C GLN A 7 -11.39 13.44 -8.19
N LEU A 8 -10.63 12.96 -9.18
CA LEU A 8 -9.17 13.09 -9.18
C LEU A 8 -8.74 14.55 -9.19
N SER A 9 -9.44 15.40 -9.93
CA SER A 9 -9.12 16.83 -10.06
C SER A 9 -9.26 17.60 -8.76
N GLU A 10 -9.96 17.07 -7.75
CA GLU A 10 -10.04 17.64 -6.40
C GLU A 10 -8.80 17.32 -5.54
N ASP A 11 -8.00 16.31 -5.91
CA ASP A 11 -6.80 15.93 -5.17
C ASP A 11 -5.61 16.84 -5.52
N VAL A 12 -5.03 17.49 -4.50
CA VAL A 12 -3.88 18.40 -4.68
C VAL A 12 -2.70 17.72 -5.39
N ARG A 13 -2.49 16.42 -5.17
CA ARG A 13 -1.41 15.67 -5.83
C ARG A 13 -1.67 15.51 -7.32
N PHE A 14 -2.94 15.39 -7.72
CA PHE A 14 -3.31 15.35 -9.12
C PHE A 14 -3.11 16.72 -9.77
N GLN A 15 -3.55 17.80 -9.10
CA GLN A 15 -3.39 19.17 -9.56
C GLN A 15 -1.92 19.56 -9.76
N GLU A 16 -1.05 19.21 -8.82
CA GLU A 16 0.39 19.47 -8.91
C GLU A 16 1.11 18.49 -9.85
N GLY A 17 0.58 17.28 -9.98
CA GLY A 17 1.20 16.20 -10.73
C GLY A 17 0.94 16.25 -12.24
N LEU A 18 -0.20 16.81 -12.68
CA LEU A 18 -0.61 16.84 -14.08
C LEU A 18 -0.56 18.27 -14.64
N ASN A 19 0.41 18.49 -15.50
CA ASN A 19 0.59 19.70 -16.29
C ASN A 19 0.34 19.38 -17.78
N ALA A 20 0.86 20.18 -18.70
CA ALA A 20 0.81 19.89 -20.13
C ALA A 20 1.92 18.90 -20.51
N CYS A 21 1.64 17.60 -20.33
CA CYS A 21 2.47 16.49 -20.79
C CYS A 21 2.62 16.51 -22.31
N ILE A 22 3.87 16.38 -22.77
CA ILE A 22 4.23 16.34 -24.19
C ILE A 22 4.62 14.93 -24.64
N ASN A 23 4.29 13.91 -23.84
CA ASN A 23 4.53 12.50 -24.13
C ASN A 23 6.00 12.17 -24.51
N CYS A 24 6.98 12.85 -23.89
CA CYS A 24 8.41 12.74 -24.25
C CYS A 24 9.14 11.51 -23.69
N GLY A 25 8.54 10.76 -22.76
CA GLY A 25 9.12 9.53 -22.19
C GLY A 25 10.27 9.69 -21.19
N THR A 26 10.64 10.91 -20.80
CA THR A 26 11.66 11.12 -19.76
C THR A 26 11.32 10.45 -18.44
N CYS A 27 10.04 10.39 -18.08
CA CYS A 27 9.59 9.72 -16.85
C CYS A 27 9.76 8.20 -16.92
N THR A 28 9.51 7.58 -18.08
CA THR A 28 9.72 6.16 -18.33
C THR A 28 11.20 5.82 -18.31
N ALA A 29 12.02 6.59 -19.03
CA ALA A 29 13.46 6.35 -19.17
C ALA A 29 14.24 6.43 -17.84
N ILE A 30 13.72 7.13 -16.83
CA ILE A 30 14.34 7.21 -15.50
C ILE A 30 13.67 6.30 -14.48
N CYS A 31 12.57 5.63 -14.81
CA CYS A 31 11.81 4.88 -13.83
C CYS A 31 12.47 3.52 -13.58
N PRO A 32 12.93 3.21 -12.35
CA PRO A 32 13.46 1.88 -12.06
C PRO A 32 12.38 0.79 -12.16
N ALA A 33 11.12 1.14 -11.87
CA ALA A 33 10.02 0.19 -12.01
C ALA A 33 9.74 -0.16 -13.48
N ALA A 34 9.95 0.76 -14.42
CA ALA A 34 9.77 0.52 -15.85
C ALA A 34 10.89 -0.38 -16.45
N GLU A 35 12.02 -0.52 -15.76
CA GLU A 35 13.09 -1.43 -16.16
C GLU A 35 12.75 -2.89 -15.82
N VAL A 36 11.92 -3.10 -14.81
CA VAL A 36 11.62 -4.43 -14.26
C VAL A 36 10.20 -4.86 -14.59
N TYR A 37 9.22 -3.97 -14.55
CA TYR A 37 7.80 -4.27 -14.76
C TYR A 37 7.28 -3.73 -16.09
N ASP A 38 6.20 -4.31 -16.60
CA ASP A 38 5.36 -3.70 -17.64
C ASP A 38 4.66 -2.44 -17.07
N TYR A 39 5.44 -1.36 -17.02
CA TYR A 39 5.05 -0.10 -16.41
C TYR A 39 5.59 1.07 -17.21
N ASP A 40 4.68 1.79 -17.88
CA ASP A 40 5.01 3.05 -18.54
C ASP A 40 4.32 4.25 -17.86
N PRO A 41 5.01 5.01 -16.98
CA PRO A 41 4.44 6.20 -16.35
C PRO A 41 4.07 7.31 -17.34
N ARG A 42 4.63 7.28 -18.56
CA ARG A 42 4.26 8.20 -19.65
C ARG A 42 2.87 7.86 -20.18
N ILE A 43 2.57 6.59 -20.43
CA ILE A 43 1.24 6.15 -20.89
C ILE A 43 0.18 6.47 -19.83
N LEU A 44 0.45 6.18 -18.56
CA LEU A 44 -0.44 6.57 -17.46
C LEU A 44 -0.74 8.08 -17.46
N THR A 45 0.29 8.91 -17.63
CA THR A 45 0.12 10.37 -17.65
C THR A 45 -0.65 10.84 -18.89
N ASP A 46 -0.40 10.22 -20.04
CA ASP A 46 -1.08 10.53 -21.30
C ASP A 46 -2.58 10.18 -21.22
N MET A 47 -2.91 8.99 -20.69
CA MET A 47 -4.29 8.56 -20.42
C MET A 47 -5.03 9.57 -19.53
N LEU A 48 -4.42 10.01 -18.42
CA LEU A 48 -4.99 11.03 -17.54
C LEU A 48 -5.18 12.38 -18.25
N GLN A 49 -4.22 12.79 -19.09
CA GLN A 49 -4.28 14.05 -19.82
C GLN A 49 -5.47 14.11 -20.81
N THR A 50 -5.91 12.96 -21.35
CA THR A 50 -7.08 12.91 -22.24
C THR A 50 -8.39 13.31 -21.56
N ARG A 51 -8.44 13.26 -20.23
CA ARG A 51 -9.66 13.44 -19.41
C ARG A 51 -10.77 12.44 -19.74
N ASN A 52 -10.43 11.32 -20.37
CA ASN A 52 -11.38 10.27 -20.68
C ASN A 52 -11.68 9.46 -19.41
N ASN A 53 -12.94 9.51 -18.96
CA ASN A 53 -13.38 8.83 -17.75
C ASN A 53 -13.23 7.29 -17.81
N GLU A 54 -13.36 6.69 -19.00
CA GLU A 54 -13.20 5.24 -19.19
C GLU A 54 -11.74 4.82 -19.00
N MET A 55 -10.80 5.60 -19.53
CA MET A 55 -9.36 5.38 -19.33
C MET A 55 -8.96 5.58 -17.86
N VAL A 56 -9.58 6.54 -17.16
CA VAL A 56 -9.37 6.70 -15.71
C VAL A 56 -9.87 5.47 -14.96
N GLU A 57 -11.07 4.98 -15.28
CA GLU A 57 -11.63 3.78 -14.64
C GLU A 57 -10.75 2.54 -14.89
N GLU A 58 -10.21 2.38 -16.10
CA GLU A 58 -9.25 1.34 -16.44
C GLU A 58 -8.00 1.40 -15.55
N LEU A 59 -7.40 2.59 -15.40
CA LEU A 59 -6.25 2.79 -14.52
C LEU A 59 -6.56 2.45 -13.06
N LEU A 60 -7.74 2.80 -12.56
CA LEU A 60 -8.14 2.54 -11.17
C LEU A 60 -8.26 1.03 -10.86
N LYS A 61 -8.49 0.19 -11.86
CA LYS A 61 -8.60 -1.28 -11.75
C LYS A 61 -7.31 -2.03 -12.09
N SER A 62 -6.31 -1.34 -12.65
CA SER A 62 -5.09 -1.93 -13.20
C SER A 62 -3.99 -2.13 -12.13
N ASP A 63 -3.13 -3.12 -12.34
CA ASP A 63 -1.89 -3.28 -11.58
C ASP A 63 -0.87 -2.16 -11.85
N MET A 64 -0.99 -1.46 -12.99
CA MET A 64 -0.07 -0.39 -13.41
C MET A 64 0.14 0.67 -12.32
N ILE A 65 -0.94 1.07 -11.63
CA ILE A 65 -0.83 2.09 -10.57
C ILE A 65 -0.09 1.55 -9.34
N TRP A 66 0.06 0.24 -9.17
CA TRP A 66 0.70 -0.39 -8.01
C TRP A 66 2.20 -0.67 -8.21
N TYR A 67 2.73 -0.62 -9.44
CA TYR A 67 4.16 -0.81 -9.71
C TYR A 67 5.04 0.39 -9.35
N CYS A 68 4.48 1.59 -9.23
CA CYS A 68 5.26 2.77 -8.85
C CYS A 68 5.81 2.64 -7.43
N GLY A 69 7.14 2.67 -7.28
CA GLY A 69 7.82 2.72 -5.98
C GLY A 69 7.89 4.11 -5.34
N GLU A 70 7.17 5.11 -5.88
CA GLU A 70 7.07 6.47 -5.33
C GLU A 70 8.43 7.17 -5.04
N CYS A 71 9.50 6.80 -5.76
CA CYS A 71 10.85 7.35 -5.56
C CYS A 71 11.02 8.83 -5.99
N MET A 72 10.00 9.39 -6.64
CA MET A 72 9.95 10.77 -7.14
C MET A 72 11.04 11.15 -8.17
N SER A 73 11.75 10.19 -8.76
CA SER A 73 12.73 10.46 -9.83
C SER A 73 12.16 11.24 -11.02
N CYS A 74 10.87 11.06 -11.32
CA CYS A 74 10.18 11.77 -12.40
C CYS A 74 10.01 13.28 -12.12
N LYS A 75 9.88 13.69 -10.85
CA LYS A 75 9.62 15.08 -10.44
C LYS A 75 10.72 16.04 -10.90
N THR A 76 11.97 15.63 -10.75
CA THR A 76 13.13 16.50 -11.02
C THR A 76 13.54 16.55 -12.48
N ARG A 77 12.91 15.75 -13.35
CA ARG A 77 13.37 15.52 -14.74
C ARG A 77 12.35 15.86 -15.80
N CYS A 78 11.06 15.91 -15.47
CA CYS A 78 10.05 16.26 -16.46
C CYS A 78 10.24 17.72 -16.92
N PRO A 79 10.44 17.99 -18.23
CA PRO A 79 10.61 19.36 -18.74
C PRO A 79 9.32 20.20 -18.67
N ARG A 80 8.20 19.56 -18.35
CA ARG A 80 6.87 20.17 -18.21
C ARG A 80 6.34 20.12 -16.77
N ASN A 81 7.19 19.77 -15.80
CA ASN A 81 6.83 19.64 -14.39
C ASN A 81 5.68 18.66 -14.11
N ASN A 82 5.47 17.66 -14.97
CA ASN A 82 4.58 16.55 -14.62
C ASN A 82 5.28 15.65 -13.59
N VAL A 83 4.49 15.14 -12.65
CA VAL A 83 4.96 14.23 -11.60
C VAL A 83 4.09 12.97 -11.59
N PRO A 84 4.34 12.00 -12.49
CA PRO A 84 3.62 10.73 -12.51
C PRO A 84 3.50 10.03 -11.15
N GLY A 85 4.51 10.16 -10.29
CA GLY A 85 4.44 9.63 -8.91
C GLY A 85 3.30 10.23 -8.08
N LEU A 86 3.03 11.53 -8.19
CA LEU A 86 1.89 12.17 -7.52
C LEU A 86 0.56 11.72 -8.12
N LEU A 87 0.50 11.53 -9.44
CA LEU A 87 -0.68 11.03 -10.14
C LEU A 87 -1.04 9.62 -9.68
N VAL A 88 -0.04 8.75 -9.54
CA VAL A 88 -0.23 7.40 -9.01
C VAL A 88 -0.76 7.42 -7.58
N ILE A 89 -0.24 8.29 -6.71
CA ILE A 89 -0.75 8.41 -5.34
C ILE A 89 -2.23 8.82 -5.33
N ALA A 90 -2.63 9.77 -6.17
CA ALA A 90 -4.03 10.19 -6.29
C ALA A 90 -4.92 9.05 -6.84
N LEU A 91 -4.45 8.33 -7.86
CA LEU A 91 -5.13 7.16 -8.42
C LEU A 91 -5.32 6.04 -7.38
N ARG A 92 -4.28 5.69 -6.61
CA ARG A 92 -4.36 4.68 -5.55
C ARG A 92 -5.39 5.08 -4.49
N ASN A 93 -5.40 6.34 -4.08
CA ASN A 93 -6.38 6.86 -3.11
C ASN A 93 -7.81 6.71 -3.63
N LEU A 94 -8.08 7.13 -4.88
CA LEU A 94 -9.40 6.99 -5.46
C LEU A 94 -9.80 5.52 -5.67
N SER A 95 -8.86 4.68 -6.13
CA SER A 95 -9.07 3.23 -6.32
C SER A 95 -9.45 2.53 -5.01
N GLN A 96 -8.84 2.92 -3.89
CA GLN A 96 -9.24 2.45 -2.56
C GLN A 96 -10.63 2.93 -2.15
N LYS A 97 -10.94 4.21 -2.36
CA LYS A 97 -12.26 4.81 -2.03
C LYS A 97 -13.42 4.17 -2.81
N THR A 98 -13.21 3.88 -4.10
CA THR A 98 -14.23 3.31 -4.97
C THR A 98 -14.30 1.78 -4.90
N GLY A 99 -13.29 1.15 -4.28
CA GLY A 99 -13.16 -0.31 -4.20
C GLY A 99 -12.50 -0.94 -5.42
N PHE A 100 -12.10 -0.17 -6.44
CA PHE A 100 -11.46 -0.74 -7.65
C PHE A 100 -10.10 -1.39 -7.39
N PHE A 101 -9.46 -1.11 -6.26
CA PHE A 101 -8.24 -1.82 -5.86
C PHE A 101 -8.44 -3.34 -5.75
N THR A 102 -9.69 -3.81 -5.56
CA THR A 102 -9.97 -5.25 -5.49
C THR A 102 -9.91 -5.95 -6.85
N GLU A 103 -9.96 -5.21 -7.96
CA GLU A 103 -9.84 -5.77 -9.30
C GLU A 103 -8.39 -6.06 -9.69
N SER A 104 -7.46 -5.23 -9.21
CA SER A 104 -6.03 -5.42 -9.35
C SER A 104 -5.50 -6.49 -8.39
N GLU A 105 -4.58 -7.31 -8.86
CA GLU A 105 -3.89 -8.28 -8.01
C GLU A 105 -3.04 -7.60 -6.93
N LYS A 106 -2.20 -6.64 -7.32
CA LYS A 106 -1.38 -5.87 -6.38
C LYS A 106 -2.23 -4.98 -5.48
N GLY A 107 -3.34 -4.46 -5.99
CA GLY A 107 -4.30 -3.69 -5.22
C GLY A 107 -4.88 -4.50 -4.07
N ARG A 108 -5.28 -5.76 -4.28
CA ARG A 108 -5.83 -6.62 -3.21
C ARG A 108 -4.90 -6.79 -2.01
N GLN A 109 -3.59 -6.68 -2.18
CA GLN A 109 -2.58 -6.76 -1.11
C GLN A 109 -2.66 -5.60 -0.10
N GLN A 110 -3.43 -4.54 -0.39
CA GLN A 110 -3.70 -3.47 0.57
C GLN A 110 -4.38 -3.97 1.86
N LEU A 111 -5.16 -5.07 1.79
CA LEU A 111 -5.72 -5.69 3.00
C LEU A 111 -4.62 -6.25 3.92
N PHE A 112 -3.62 -6.92 3.34
CA PHE A 112 -2.47 -7.43 4.11
C PHE A 112 -1.71 -6.27 4.78
N LEU A 113 -1.38 -5.23 4.01
CA LEU A 113 -0.67 -4.06 4.56
C LEU A 113 -1.46 -3.37 5.67
N LYS A 114 -2.79 -3.29 5.52
CA LYS A 114 -3.69 -2.74 6.53
C LYS A 114 -3.66 -3.57 7.82
N ARG A 115 -3.89 -4.89 7.76
CA ARG A 115 -4.02 -5.73 8.97
C ARG A 115 -2.68 -6.07 9.65
N SER A 116 -1.60 -6.04 8.89
CA SER A 116 -0.25 -6.18 9.44
C SER A 116 0.26 -4.80 9.88
N ILE A 117 0.98 -4.10 9.00
CA ILE A 117 1.71 -2.85 9.33
C ILE A 117 0.77 -1.77 9.89
N GLY A 118 -0.39 -1.59 9.27
CA GLY A 118 -1.34 -0.53 9.61
C GLY A 118 -1.99 -0.68 10.98
N GLU A 119 -2.39 -1.89 11.36
CA GLU A 119 -2.93 -2.15 12.70
C GLU A 119 -1.83 -2.22 13.75
N TRP A 120 -0.63 -2.71 13.41
CA TRP A 120 0.46 -2.80 14.38
C TRP A 120 0.92 -1.42 14.87
N ILE A 121 0.98 -0.42 13.98
CA ILE A 121 1.32 0.94 14.40
C ILE A 121 0.27 1.53 15.35
N LEU A 122 -1.02 1.23 15.13
CA LEU A 122 -2.10 1.73 16.00
C LEU A 122 -2.17 0.99 17.34
N ASN A 123 -1.89 -0.31 17.36
CA ASN A 123 -2.03 -1.15 18.54
C ASN A 123 -0.75 -1.18 19.42
N TYR A 124 0.42 -1.02 18.80
CA TYR A 124 1.72 -1.18 19.47
C TYR A 124 2.67 0.01 19.28
N GLY A 125 2.34 0.95 18.38
CA GLY A 125 3.21 2.08 18.04
C GLY A 125 4.39 1.72 17.13
N TYR A 126 4.39 0.53 16.53
CA TYR A 126 5.45 0.03 15.66
C TYR A 126 4.91 -0.50 14.33
N CYS A 127 5.48 -0.05 13.22
CA CYS A 127 5.15 -0.57 11.88
C CYS A 127 5.49 -2.06 11.72
N VAL A 128 6.54 -2.51 12.40
CA VAL A 128 6.97 -3.91 12.46
C VAL A 128 7.13 -4.27 13.92
N TYR A 129 6.29 -5.18 14.41
CA TYR A 129 6.29 -5.61 15.80
C TYR A 129 6.75 -7.08 15.85
N ALA A 130 7.95 -7.29 16.40
CA ALA A 130 8.63 -8.60 16.36
C ALA A 130 7.76 -9.79 16.83
N PRO A 131 6.93 -9.68 17.88
CA PRO A 131 6.02 -10.76 18.29
C PRO A 131 4.99 -11.23 17.25
N HIS A 132 4.76 -10.47 16.18
CA HIS A 132 3.82 -10.84 15.09
C HIS A 132 4.51 -11.37 13.84
N LEU A 133 5.83 -11.55 13.89
CA LEU A 133 6.60 -12.10 12.78
C LEU A 133 6.80 -13.59 13.01
N HIS A 134 6.07 -14.42 12.27
CA HIS A 134 6.23 -15.88 12.31
C HIS A 134 6.66 -16.41 10.94
N THR A 135 7.51 -17.43 10.94
CA THR A 135 8.03 -18.10 9.73
C THR A 135 6.94 -18.73 8.87
N SER A 136 5.78 -19.04 9.46
CA SER A 136 4.58 -19.48 8.72
C SER A 136 4.10 -18.47 7.68
N MET A 137 4.31 -17.18 7.94
CA MET A 137 3.99 -16.09 7.02
C MET A 137 5.25 -15.56 6.31
N PHE A 138 6.37 -15.48 7.02
CA PHE A 138 7.63 -14.91 6.54
C PHE A 138 8.74 -15.97 6.52
N PRO A 139 8.74 -16.88 5.53
CA PRO A 139 9.67 -18.02 5.48
C PRO A 139 11.14 -17.58 5.38
N GLU A 140 11.42 -16.38 4.89
CA GLU A 140 12.75 -15.80 4.78
C GLU A 140 13.43 -15.57 6.14
N LEU A 141 12.67 -15.55 7.25
CA LEU A 141 13.22 -15.41 8.60
C LEU A 141 13.96 -16.68 9.06
N GLY A 142 13.53 -17.85 8.59
CA GLY A 142 14.16 -19.16 8.80
C GLY A 142 14.26 -19.64 10.26
N ASP A 143 14.88 -20.80 10.45
CA ASP A 143 14.97 -21.51 11.74
C ASP A 143 15.62 -20.69 12.86
N VAL A 144 16.54 -19.77 12.51
CA VAL A 144 17.16 -18.86 13.49
C VAL A 144 16.11 -17.97 14.11
N TRP A 145 15.15 -17.48 13.33
CA TRP A 145 14.07 -16.68 13.84
C TRP A 145 13.10 -17.50 14.69
N ASP A 146 12.78 -18.73 14.32
CA ASP A 146 11.97 -19.61 15.17
C ASP A 146 12.60 -19.79 16.56
N TRP A 147 13.93 -19.91 16.61
CA TRP A 147 14.63 -19.91 17.89
C TRP A 147 14.51 -18.57 18.62
N ILE A 148 14.67 -17.44 17.92
CA ILE A 148 14.51 -16.10 18.51
C ILE A 148 13.09 -15.90 19.05
N ASP A 149 12.06 -16.31 18.32
CA ASP A 149 10.65 -16.20 18.71
C ASP A 149 10.38 -16.91 20.04
N ASN A 150 10.93 -18.13 20.17
CA ASN A 150 10.86 -18.91 21.42
C ASN A 150 11.72 -18.34 22.58
N HIS A 151 12.63 -17.39 22.32
CA HIS A 151 13.55 -16.82 23.32
C HIS A 151 13.53 -15.29 23.32
N MET A 152 12.44 -14.69 22.85
CA MET A 152 12.39 -13.28 22.44
C MET A 152 12.78 -12.34 23.59
N ASP A 153 12.23 -12.57 24.78
CA ASP A 153 12.53 -11.80 25.98
C ASP A 153 14.03 -11.77 26.33
N ASP A 154 14.71 -12.92 26.27
CA ASP A 154 16.13 -13.03 26.59
C ASP A 154 16.99 -12.37 25.51
N VAL A 155 16.71 -12.64 24.23
CA VAL A 155 17.43 -12.05 23.09
C VAL A 155 17.35 -10.53 23.13
N PHE A 156 16.14 -9.97 23.25
CA PHE A 156 15.93 -8.53 23.26
C PHE A 156 16.51 -7.87 24.52
N THR A 157 16.42 -8.51 25.69
CA THR A 157 17.03 -7.98 26.92
C THR A 157 18.56 -7.90 26.80
N ARG A 158 19.22 -8.90 26.20
CA ARG A 158 20.68 -8.91 26.01
C ARG A 158 21.20 -7.77 25.14
N VAL A 159 20.42 -7.33 24.16
CA VAL A 159 20.76 -6.18 23.30
C VAL A 159 20.26 -4.84 23.87
N GLY A 160 19.76 -4.82 25.11
CA GLY A 160 19.30 -3.61 25.78
C GLY A 160 17.92 -3.11 25.32
N ALA A 161 17.16 -3.93 24.58
CA ALA A 161 15.78 -3.62 24.22
C ALA A 161 14.82 -3.86 25.39
N LYS A 162 13.68 -3.16 25.36
CA LYS A 162 12.62 -3.26 26.36
C LYS A 162 11.33 -3.80 25.76
N LEU A 163 11.42 -4.89 24.99
CA LEU A 163 10.28 -5.44 24.27
C LEU A 163 9.03 -5.55 25.16
N GLY A 164 7.99 -4.76 24.84
CA GLY A 164 6.71 -4.76 25.56
C GLY A 164 6.78 -4.32 27.03
N LYS A 165 7.91 -3.75 27.49
CA LYS A 165 8.16 -3.34 28.88
C LYS A 165 8.19 -1.82 29.02
N ASP A 166 7.89 -1.34 30.22
CA ASP A 166 7.91 0.09 30.53
C ASP A 166 9.32 0.69 30.65
N GLY A 167 9.37 2.01 30.46
CA GLY A 167 10.58 2.83 30.55
C GLY A 167 11.32 3.02 29.22
N PRO A 168 12.46 3.72 29.22
CA PRO A 168 13.18 4.07 28.00
C PRO A 168 13.87 2.84 27.39
N GLY A 169 13.85 2.73 26.06
CA GLY A 169 14.47 1.66 25.28
C GLY A 169 13.81 1.43 23.93
N ILE A 170 14.51 0.73 23.04
CA ILE A 170 13.91 0.27 21.77
C ILE A 170 12.84 -0.80 22.05
N LEU A 171 11.79 -0.83 21.24
CA LEU A 171 10.64 -1.76 21.36
C LEU A 171 9.91 -1.71 22.71
N ARG A 172 10.04 -0.60 23.46
CA ARG A 172 9.32 -0.38 24.72
C ARG A 172 7.80 -0.43 24.51
N LYS A 173 7.08 -0.72 25.59
CA LYS A 173 5.63 -0.51 25.60
C LYS A 173 5.32 0.98 25.41
N ILE A 174 4.59 1.31 24.35
CA ILE A 174 4.03 2.65 24.15
C ILE A 174 2.85 2.83 25.10
N GLN A 175 2.76 3.99 25.73
CA GLN A 175 1.70 4.25 26.71
C GLN A 175 0.36 4.37 26.00
N SER A 176 -0.73 3.98 26.67
CA SER A 176 -2.07 4.02 26.09
C SER A 176 -2.46 5.42 25.65
N GLU A 177 -2.06 6.44 26.40
CA GLU A 177 -2.36 7.84 26.11
C GLU A 177 -1.69 8.29 24.80
N ASP A 178 -0.44 7.87 24.55
CA ASP A 178 0.28 8.15 23.30
C ASP A 178 -0.39 7.45 22.10
N LEU A 179 -0.88 6.21 22.29
CA LEU A 179 -1.61 5.48 21.26
C LEU A 179 -2.98 6.09 20.98
N ASP A 180 -3.67 6.59 22.00
CA ASP A 180 -4.94 7.30 21.88
C ASP A 180 -4.76 8.62 21.10
N GLU A 181 -3.68 9.37 21.35
CA GLU A 181 -3.32 10.56 20.57
C GLU A 181 -3.05 10.21 19.10
N LEU A 182 -2.27 9.16 18.85
CA LEU A 182 -2.01 8.67 17.49
C LEU A 182 -3.31 8.27 16.79
N LYS A 183 -4.18 7.54 17.48
CA LYS A 183 -5.49 7.12 16.98
C LYS A 183 -6.39 8.32 16.67
N ALA A 184 -6.41 9.33 17.53
CA ALA A 184 -7.19 10.54 17.29
C ALA A 184 -6.73 11.31 16.04
N ILE A 185 -5.41 11.42 15.80
CA ILE A 185 -4.86 12.00 14.57
C ILE A 185 -5.24 11.16 13.35
N PHE A 186 -5.14 9.84 13.47
CA PHE A 186 -5.49 8.90 12.41
C PHE A 186 -6.98 9.02 12.03
N ASP A 187 -7.86 9.15 13.02
CA ASP A 187 -9.30 9.35 12.81
C ASP A 187 -9.59 10.72 12.17
N ALA A 188 -9.00 11.79 12.68
CA ALA A 188 -9.19 13.16 12.17
C ALA A 188 -8.75 13.34 10.71
N THR A 189 -7.82 12.50 10.24
CA THR A 189 -7.33 12.51 8.85
C THR A 189 -8.08 11.54 7.92
N GLY A 190 -9.11 10.85 8.42
CA GLY A 190 -9.91 9.88 7.67
C GLY A 190 -9.24 8.51 7.52
N GLY A 191 -8.21 8.21 8.29
CA GLY A 191 -7.48 6.94 8.24
C GLY A 191 -8.37 5.75 8.59
N THR A 192 -9.22 5.88 9.61
CA THR A 192 -10.13 4.79 10.03
C THR A 192 -11.19 4.49 8.99
N GLU A 193 -11.81 5.52 8.43
CA GLU A 193 -12.75 5.34 7.31
C GLU A 193 -12.09 4.63 6.12
N ARG A 194 -10.82 4.95 5.82
CA ARG A 194 -10.05 4.24 4.79
C ARG A 194 -9.86 2.76 5.13
N TYR A 195 -9.51 2.43 6.38
CA TYR A 195 -9.32 1.04 6.80
C TYR A 195 -10.63 0.24 6.76
N GLU A 196 -11.73 0.83 7.22
CA GLU A 196 -13.07 0.24 7.11
C GLU A 196 -13.47 0.03 5.64
N THR A 197 -13.12 0.97 4.76
CA THR A 197 -13.37 0.88 3.32
C THR A 197 -12.60 -0.28 2.69
N ILE A 198 -11.32 -0.44 3.03
CA ILE A 198 -10.50 -1.57 2.56
C ILE A 198 -11.10 -2.90 3.02
N GLU A 199 -11.50 -3.03 4.28
CA GLU A 199 -12.16 -4.23 4.80
C GLU A 199 -13.48 -4.53 4.08
N LYS A 200 -14.34 -3.52 3.93
CA LYS A 200 -15.65 -3.64 3.27
C LYS A 200 -15.52 -4.16 1.84
N TYR A 201 -14.67 -3.55 1.03
CA TYR A 201 -14.50 -3.97 -0.37
C TYR A 201 -13.78 -5.31 -0.49
N SER A 202 -12.82 -5.60 0.39
CA SER A 202 -12.15 -6.91 0.43
C SER A 202 -13.13 -8.03 0.78
N ALA A 203 -14.01 -7.82 1.76
CA ALA A 203 -15.05 -8.78 2.12
C ALA A 203 -16.06 -9.00 0.99
N LYS A 204 -16.37 -7.96 0.21
CA LYS A 204 -17.19 -8.10 -1.00
C LYS A 204 -16.46 -8.95 -2.05
N LYS A 205 -15.18 -8.67 -2.32
CA LYS A 205 -14.38 -9.41 -3.29
C LYS A 205 -14.17 -10.87 -2.89
N ALA A 206 -13.94 -11.15 -1.61
CA ALA A 206 -13.84 -12.50 -1.08
C ALA A 206 -15.11 -13.33 -1.38
N LYS A 207 -16.30 -12.74 -1.16
CA LYS A 207 -17.58 -13.38 -1.51
C LYS A 207 -17.73 -13.62 -3.00
N GLU A 208 -17.35 -12.65 -3.84
CA GLU A 208 -17.38 -12.80 -5.31
C GLU A 208 -16.45 -13.93 -5.78
N MET A 209 -15.32 -14.13 -5.10
CA MET A 209 -14.36 -15.20 -5.38
C MET A 209 -14.71 -16.54 -4.71
N GLY A 210 -15.75 -16.59 -3.88
CA GLY A 210 -16.14 -17.78 -3.13
C GLY A 210 -15.13 -18.19 -2.04
N LEU A 211 -14.38 -17.23 -1.50
CA LEU A 211 -13.36 -17.45 -0.47
C LEU A 211 -13.81 -16.92 0.89
N ASN A 212 -13.50 -17.66 1.95
CA ASN A 212 -13.74 -17.17 3.31
C ASN A 212 -12.79 -16.02 3.67
N LEU A 213 -13.35 -14.98 4.31
CA LEU A 213 -12.60 -13.89 4.92
C LEU A 213 -13.17 -13.65 6.33
N ASP A 214 -12.33 -13.88 7.33
CA ASP A 214 -12.57 -13.54 8.74
C ASP A 214 -11.54 -12.49 9.21
N GLU A 215 -11.48 -12.23 10.52
CA GLU A 215 -10.55 -11.26 11.11
C GLU A 215 -9.13 -11.81 11.25
N THR A 216 -8.92 -13.11 11.07
CA THR A 216 -7.59 -13.73 11.22
C THR A 216 -6.71 -13.47 10.01
N HIS A 217 -5.40 -13.63 10.18
CA HIS A 217 -4.44 -13.65 9.07
C HIS A 217 -4.28 -15.04 8.43
N ASN A 218 -5.16 -15.99 8.75
CA ASN A 218 -5.08 -17.39 8.32
C ASN A 218 -6.41 -17.88 7.73
N ASN A 219 -6.97 -17.09 6.82
CA ASN A 219 -8.15 -17.46 6.04
C ASN A 219 -7.83 -17.49 4.53
N GLU A 220 -8.72 -18.12 3.78
CA GLU A 220 -8.51 -18.42 2.36
C GLU A 220 -8.24 -17.16 1.53
N TYR A 221 -9.03 -16.10 1.71
CA TYR A 221 -8.84 -14.86 0.94
C TYR A 221 -7.54 -14.16 1.32
N PHE A 222 -7.25 -14.04 2.63
CA PHE A 222 -6.04 -13.38 3.12
C PHE A 222 -4.77 -14.10 2.66
N LEU A 223 -4.72 -15.43 2.77
CA LEU A 223 -3.59 -16.22 2.28
C LEU A 223 -3.46 -16.16 0.77
N LYS A 224 -4.58 -16.13 0.03
CA LYS A 224 -4.56 -16.00 -1.43
C LYS A 224 -3.92 -14.69 -1.85
N ILE A 225 -4.35 -13.55 -1.31
CA ILE A 225 -3.79 -12.24 -1.70
C ILE A 225 -2.32 -12.09 -1.28
N TYR A 226 -1.90 -12.77 -0.22
CA TYR A 226 -0.52 -12.75 0.26
C TYR A 226 0.42 -13.59 -0.62
N ASN A 227 -0.03 -14.79 -1.01
CA ASN A 227 0.82 -15.75 -1.73
C ASN A 227 0.73 -15.64 -3.25
N ASP A 228 -0.40 -15.21 -3.80
CA ASP A 228 -0.56 -15.12 -5.26
C ASP A 228 0.22 -13.94 -5.82
N ASN A 229 0.96 -14.22 -6.89
CA ASN A 229 1.69 -13.24 -7.69
C ASN A 229 1.60 -13.70 -9.15
N ASP A 230 0.89 -12.96 -10.01
CA ASP A 230 0.84 -13.28 -11.44
C ASP A 230 2.27 -13.14 -12.01
N LYS A 231 2.68 -14.10 -12.83
CA LYS A 231 4.04 -14.07 -13.41
C LYS A 231 4.13 -13.14 -14.61
N ASN A 232 3.01 -12.61 -15.08
CA ASN A 232 2.91 -11.77 -16.28
C ASN A 232 3.29 -10.29 -16.04
N HIS A 233 3.96 -9.97 -14.94
CA HIS A 233 4.33 -8.58 -14.64
C HIS A 233 5.56 -8.06 -15.43
N HIS A 234 6.21 -8.91 -16.23
CA HIS A 234 7.55 -8.67 -16.77
C HIS A 234 7.69 -8.87 -18.30
N GLU A 235 6.61 -9.13 -19.04
CA GLU A 235 6.73 -9.46 -20.47
C GLU A 235 6.92 -8.22 -21.36
N PHE A 236 7.94 -8.29 -22.24
CA PHE A 236 8.14 -7.44 -23.42
C PHE A 236 7.71 -8.20 -24.68
#